data_AF-A0A7L3GHK7-F1
#
_entry.id   AF-A0A7L3GHK7-F1
#
_cell.length_a   1.000
_cell.length_b   1.000
_cell.length_c   1.000
_cell.angle_alpha   90.00
_cell.angle_beta   90.00
_cell.angle_gamma   90.00
#
_symmetry.space_group_name_H-M   'P 1'
#
loop_
_entity.id
_entity.type
_entity.pdbx_description
1 polymer ?
#
loop_
_entity_poly.entity_id
_entity_poly.type
_entity_poly.pdbx_seq_one_letter_code
_entity_poly.pdbx_strand_id
1 'polypeptide(L)'
;DFVTTGEDRSLRIWKQGECAQTIRLPAQSVWCCCVLDNGDIVVGASDGIIRVFTESSERTASAEEIQAFENELSQASIDPKTGDLGDINADDIPGREHLKDPGTRDGQTRLIKDNGKVEAYQWSVSEGRWIKIGDVVGSSGATQQTSGKVLFEGKEYDYVFTIDVNESGPSYKLPYNITEDPWLTAYNFLQKNDLNPMFLDQVAKFIMDNTKGQTLLSASPQFSDPFTGAGRYVPGSSSGSSTTPAADPFTGAGRYVPGSSSDAVAPMGGVDPYTGMGAYQSAAAKVENIYFPKKDAVTFDQANPTQILGKLKELNGNATEEHKLTEDDLIILEKLLSATCNTSAETPTAQQLETLWRAVNWPEDIVFPALDILRLSVRHPTVNENFCSEKDHVQLTILLLKFLNPNGKQANQLLALRALCNCFVSQAGQKLMMEQRDEIMTQAIEMKSGNNKNIHIALATLTLNYAVCLHKVNNIEGKAQCLSVISTVMEVVQDLEAIFRLLVALGTLISDDTNAVQLAKSLGIDSQIKKYAFVSEPAKVKECCKFVLDLL
;
A
#
# COMPACT_ATOMS: atom_id res chain seq x y z
N ASP A 1 -8.97 10.81 -35.39
CA ASP A 1 -8.51 11.97 -34.61
C ASP A 1 -9.60 12.37 -33.64
N PHE A 2 -9.25 12.83 -32.44
CA PHE A 2 -10.19 13.19 -31.38
C PHE A 2 -9.57 14.20 -30.41
N VAL A 3 -10.38 14.80 -29.54
CA VAL A 3 -9.95 15.71 -28.47
C VAL A 3 -10.33 15.15 -27.11
N THR A 4 -9.53 15.44 -26.09
CA THR A 4 -9.82 15.06 -24.69
C THR A 4 -9.52 16.21 -23.74
N THR A 5 -10.31 16.34 -22.68
CA THR A 5 -10.07 17.26 -21.57
C THR A 5 -9.95 16.51 -20.25
N GLY A 6 -9.31 17.09 -19.23
CA GLY A 6 -9.12 16.44 -17.94
C GLY A 6 -8.95 17.36 -16.74
N GLU A 7 -8.97 16.73 -15.56
CA GLU A 7 -8.69 17.38 -14.26
C GLU A 7 -7.24 17.85 -14.13
N ASP A 8 -6.34 17.36 -14.99
CA ASP A 8 -4.95 17.84 -15.11
C ASP A 8 -4.84 19.23 -15.77
N ARG A 9 -5.98 19.87 -16.08
CA ARG A 9 -6.09 21.18 -16.75
C ARG A 9 -5.68 21.16 -18.23
N SER A 10 -5.58 19.98 -18.86
CA SER A 10 -5.23 19.88 -20.28
C SER A 10 -6.45 19.79 -21.20
N LEU A 11 -6.32 20.41 -22.37
CA LEU A 11 -6.94 20.00 -23.63
C LEU A 11 -5.85 19.29 -24.44
N ARG A 12 -6.12 18.08 -24.95
CA ARG A 12 -5.19 17.31 -25.79
C ARG A 12 -5.84 16.97 -27.12
N ILE A 13 -5.09 17.17 -28.20
CA ILE A 13 -5.51 16.92 -29.58
C ILE A 13 -4.77 15.68 -30.07
N TRP A 14 -5.52 14.64 -30.45
CA TRP A 14 -4.99 13.34 -30.82
C TRP A 14 -5.14 13.10 -32.32
N LYS A 15 -4.02 12.95 -33.03
CA LYS A 15 -3.99 12.64 -34.47
C LYS A 15 -3.32 11.29 -34.69
N GLN A 16 -3.96 10.42 -35.46
CA GLN A 16 -3.44 9.07 -35.80
C GLN A 16 -3.04 8.17 -34.60
N GLY A 17 -3.56 8.45 -33.40
CA GLY A 17 -3.25 7.71 -32.17
C GLY A 17 -2.17 8.34 -31.29
N GLU A 18 -1.50 9.39 -31.76
CA GLU A 18 -0.50 10.15 -30.99
C GLU A 18 -1.08 11.49 -30.49
N CYS A 19 -0.57 11.99 -29.37
CA CYS A 19 -0.91 13.32 -28.86
C CYS A 19 -0.15 14.36 -29.69
N ALA A 20 -0.84 15.00 -30.63
CA ALA A 20 -0.27 15.96 -31.56
C ALA A 20 -0.07 17.34 -30.92
N GLN A 21 -0.91 17.72 -29.95
CA GLN A 21 -0.79 18.98 -29.22
C GLN A 21 -1.40 18.87 -27.82
N THR A 22 -0.74 19.46 -26.81
CA THR A 22 -1.27 19.66 -25.45
C THR A 22 -1.37 21.15 -25.13
N ILE A 23 -2.58 21.61 -24.77
CA ILE A 23 -2.86 22.98 -24.35
C ILE A 23 -3.26 22.95 -22.87
N ARG A 24 -2.51 23.62 -21.99
CA ARG A 24 -2.88 23.81 -20.58
C ARG A 24 -3.79 25.03 -20.43
N LEU A 25 -4.82 24.91 -19.60
CA LEU A 25 -5.74 26.00 -19.28
C LEU A 25 -5.49 26.55 -17.86
N PRO A 26 -5.71 27.86 -17.63
CA PRO A 26 -5.61 28.52 -16.32
C PRO A 26 -6.82 28.26 -15.40
N ALA A 27 -7.40 27.06 -15.47
CA ALA A 27 -8.51 26.62 -14.61
C ALA A 27 -8.04 25.51 -13.66
N GLN A 28 -8.87 25.05 -12.72
CA GLN A 28 -8.54 23.90 -11.86
C GLN A 28 -8.82 22.55 -12.55
N SER A 29 -9.82 22.50 -13.42
CA SER A 29 -10.20 21.32 -14.19
C SER A 29 -10.93 21.74 -15.48
N VAL A 30 -10.79 20.94 -16.55
CA VAL A 30 -11.50 21.16 -17.82
C VAL A 30 -12.52 20.04 -18.00
N TRP A 31 -13.81 20.38 -17.87
CA TRP A 31 -14.89 19.41 -17.70
C TRP A 31 -15.44 18.88 -19.02
N CYS A 32 -15.39 19.67 -20.10
CA CYS A 32 -15.93 19.28 -21.39
C CYS A 32 -15.24 19.97 -22.57
N CYS A 33 -15.33 19.34 -23.73
CA CYS A 33 -14.92 19.89 -25.02
C CYS A 33 -15.92 19.57 -26.12
N CYS A 34 -15.95 20.40 -27.15
CA CYS A 34 -16.74 20.23 -28.38
C CYS A 34 -15.90 20.70 -29.57
N VAL A 35 -15.96 19.97 -30.69
CA VAL A 35 -15.37 20.39 -31.96
C VAL A 35 -16.48 20.95 -32.84
N LEU A 36 -16.29 22.15 -33.37
CA LEU A 36 -17.25 22.84 -34.24
C LEU A 36 -17.04 22.46 -35.71
N ASP A 37 -18.08 22.65 -36.53
CA ASP A 37 -18.06 22.37 -37.98
C ASP A 37 -16.98 23.15 -38.74
N ASN A 38 -16.49 24.26 -38.18
CA ASN A 38 -15.43 25.09 -38.76
C ASN A 38 -14.00 24.66 -38.37
N GLY A 39 -13.86 23.57 -37.60
CA GLY A 39 -12.60 23.03 -37.08
C GLY A 39 -12.17 23.55 -35.70
N ASP A 40 -12.85 24.55 -35.13
CA ASP A 40 -12.47 25.13 -33.84
C ASP A 40 -12.87 24.23 -32.66
N ILE A 41 -12.09 24.28 -31.58
CA ILE A 41 -12.31 23.47 -30.38
C ILE A 41 -12.78 24.38 -29.25
N VAL A 42 -13.98 24.14 -28.74
CA VAL A 42 -14.57 24.83 -27.60
C VAL A 42 -14.37 23.98 -26.35
N VAL A 43 -13.98 24.60 -25.23
CA VAL A 43 -13.86 23.91 -23.93
C VAL A 43 -14.56 24.69 -22.81
N GLY A 44 -15.17 23.95 -21.88
CA GLY A 44 -15.75 24.48 -20.64
C GLY A 44 -14.90 24.06 -19.44
N ALA A 45 -14.50 25.03 -18.62
CA ALA A 45 -13.60 24.81 -17.49
C ALA A 45 -14.18 25.29 -16.15
N SER A 46 -13.53 24.88 -15.05
CA SER A 46 -14.01 25.10 -13.68
C SER A 46 -14.07 26.56 -13.21
N ASP A 47 -13.47 27.47 -13.97
CA ASP A 47 -13.50 28.92 -13.75
C ASP A 47 -14.78 29.59 -14.29
N GLY A 48 -15.65 28.81 -14.96
CA GLY A 48 -16.87 29.31 -15.59
C GLY A 48 -16.64 29.97 -16.95
N ILE A 49 -15.43 29.89 -17.51
CA ILE A 49 -15.07 30.50 -18.79
C ILE A 49 -15.10 29.44 -19.89
N ILE A 50 -15.81 29.74 -20.98
CA ILE A 50 -15.75 28.99 -22.23
C ILE A 50 -14.61 29.56 -23.06
N ARG A 51 -13.65 28.72 -23.45
CA ARG A 51 -12.52 29.11 -24.32
C ARG A 51 -12.64 28.42 -25.68
N VAL A 52 -12.22 29.11 -26.74
CA VAL A 52 -12.26 28.61 -28.12
C VAL A 52 -10.85 28.65 -28.69
N PHE A 53 -10.38 27.52 -29.21
CA PHE A 53 -9.08 27.37 -29.85
C PHE A 53 -9.28 27.11 -31.35
N THR A 54 -8.43 27.73 -32.18
CA THR A 54 -8.54 27.67 -33.65
C THR A 54 -7.18 27.42 -34.28
N GLU A 55 -7.17 26.75 -35.44
CA GLU A 55 -6.00 26.70 -36.34
C GLU A 55 -6.05 27.81 -37.43
N SER A 56 -7.12 28.61 -37.47
CA SER A 56 -7.29 29.66 -38.47
C SER A 56 -6.64 30.98 -38.03
N SER A 57 -5.69 31.47 -38.81
CA SER A 57 -5.07 32.79 -38.62
C SER A 57 -6.07 33.94 -38.66
N GLU A 58 -7.17 33.81 -39.41
CA GLU A 58 -8.24 34.82 -39.51
C GLU A 58 -9.14 34.88 -38.26
N ARG A 59 -9.18 33.80 -37.46
CA ARG A 59 -9.97 33.69 -36.23
C ARG A 59 -9.11 33.71 -34.95
N THR A 60 -7.80 33.88 -35.10
CA THR A 60 -6.85 33.95 -33.99
C THR A 60 -7.14 35.21 -33.16
N ALA A 61 -7.11 35.08 -31.83
CA ALA A 61 -7.36 36.18 -30.91
C ALA A 61 -6.29 37.28 -31.03
N SER A 62 -6.57 38.47 -30.49
CA SER A 62 -5.59 39.57 -30.48
C SER A 62 -4.33 39.21 -29.68
N ALA A 63 -3.21 39.87 -29.97
CA ALA A 63 -1.96 39.65 -29.25
C ALA A 63 -2.12 39.95 -27.75
N GLU A 64 -2.96 40.94 -27.42
CA GLU A 64 -3.34 41.32 -26.06
C GLU A 64 -4.11 40.21 -25.33
N GLU A 65 -5.07 39.55 -26.00
CA GLU A 65 -5.83 38.43 -25.44
C GLU A 65 -4.97 37.17 -25.25
N ILE A 66 -4.09 36.86 -26.22
CA ILE A 66 -3.13 35.74 -26.11
C ILE A 66 -2.17 35.98 -24.95
N GLN A 67 -1.62 37.19 -24.83
CA GLN A 67 -0.74 37.56 -23.72
C GLN A 67 -1.48 37.54 -22.37
N ALA A 68 -2.75 37.93 -22.32
CA ALA A 68 -3.57 37.83 -21.11
C ALA A 68 -3.77 36.37 -20.67
N PHE A 69 -4.07 35.47 -21.62
CA PHE A 69 -4.18 34.03 -21.37
C PHE A 69 -2.86 33.43 -20.87
N GLU A 70 -1.73 33.75 -21.50
CA GLU A 70 -0.41 33.30 -21.04
C GLU A 70 -0.05 33.84 -19.64
N ASN A 71 -0.41 35.09 -19.35
CA ASN A 71 -0.21 35.68 -18.03
C ASN A 71 -1.04 34.95 -16.96
N GLU A 72 -2.31 34.68 -17.24
CA GLU A 72 -3.22 33.91 -16.36
C GLU A 72 -2.65 32.50 -16.10
N LEU A 73 -2.21 31.81 -17.14
CA LEU A 73 -1.62 30.48 -17.09
C LEU A 73 -0.30 30.45 -16.30
N SER A 74 0.55 31.48 -16.47
CA SER A 74 1.85 31.59 -15.78
C SER A 74 1.73 31.79 -14.26
N GLN A 75 0.58 32.25 -13.78
CA GLN A 75 0.29 32.49 -12.36
C GLN A 75 -0.36 31.29 -11.66
N ALA A 76 -0.71 30.23 -12.40
CA ALA A 76 -1.36 29.07 -11.83
C ALA A 76 -0.44 28.30 -10.85
N SER A 77 -0.96 27.95 -9.68
CA SER A 77 -0.27 27.06 -8.74
C SER A 77 -0.29 25.62 -9.26
N ILE A 78 0.87 24.95 -9.30
CA ILE A 78 0.97 23.54 -9.65
C ILE A 78 1.44 22.73 -8.43
N ASP A 79 0.68 21.70 -8.05
CA ASP A 79 1.14 20.68 -7.11
C ASP A 79 2.13 19.74 -7.84
N PRO A 80 3.37 19.54 -7.35
CA PRO A 80 4.34 18.64 -7.98
C PRO A 80 3.83 17.19 -8.14
N LYS A 81 2.81 16.76 -7.37
CA LYS A 81 2.20 15.43 -7.46
C LYS A 81 1.22 15.28 -8.64
N THR A 82 0.97 16.33 -9.42
CA THR A 82 0.07 16.26 -10.58
C THR A 82 0.68 15.51 -11.76
N GLY A 83 0.37 14.21 -11.87
CA GLY A 83 0.28 13.39 -13.09
C GLY A 83 1.49 13.25 -14.02
N ASP A 84 2.00 14.37 -14.55
CA ASP A 84 3.01 14.45 -15.60
C ASP A 84 4.44 14.76 -15.06
N LEU A 85 4.61 14.96 -13.74
CA LEU A 85 5.88 15.41 -13.11
C LEU A 85 6.61 14.34 -12.29
N GLY A 86 5.91 13.50 -11.54
CA GLY A 86 6.51 12.46 -10.69
C GLY A 86 7.21 13.00 -9.42
N ASP A 87 7.77 12.09 -8.61
CA ASP A 87 8.59 12.49 -7.44
C ASP A 87 9.94 13.04 -7.91
N ILE A 88 10.08 14.38 -7.87
CA ILE A 88 11.28 15.09 -8.27
C ILE A 88 12.07 15.52 -7.03
N ASN A 89 13.35 15.14 -6.97
CA ASN A 89 14.28 15.64 -5.96
C ASN A 89 14.56 17.13 -6.17
N ALA A 90 14.30 17.96 -5.16
CA ALA A 90 14.38 19.43 -5.26
C ALA A 90 15.82 19.97 -5.44
N ASP A 91 16.82 19.15 -5.20
CA ASP A 91 18.25 19.46 -5.39
C ASP A 91 18.74 19.21 -6.81
N ASP A 92 18.04 18.38 -7.59
CA ASP A 92 18.39 18.03 -8.99
C ASP A 92 17.65 18.90 -10.03
N ILE A 93 16.88 19.91 -9.61
CA ILE A 93 16.10 20.75 -10.52
C ILE A 93 17.03 21.75 -11.26
N PRO A 94 17.05 21.73 -12.61
CA PRO A 94 17.92 22.59 -13.41
C PRO A 94 17.60 24.08 -13.29
N GLY A 95 18.59 24.94 -13.57
CA GLY A 95 18.41 26.38 -13.70
C GLY A 95 17.86 26.79 -15.06
N ARG A 96 17.57 28.10 -15.19
CA ARG A 96 16.90 28.71 -16.35
C ARG A 96 17.65 28.57 -17.67
N GLU A 97 18.95 28.27 -17.63
CA GLU A 97 19.75 27.92 -18.81
C GLU A 97 19.20 26.72 -19.59
N HIS A 98 18.54 25.77 -18.92
CA HIS A 98 17.94 24.58 -19.55
C HIS A 98 16.64 24.88 -20.35
N LEU A 99 16.16 26.12 -20.37
CA LEU A 99 15.12 26.56 -21.31
C LEU A 99 15.67 26.92 -22.71
N LYS A 100 17.01 26.94 -22.88
CA LYS A 100 17.63 27.13 -24.19
C LYS A 100 17.62 25.86 -25.04
N ASP A 101 17.62 24.70 -24.38
CA ASP A 101 17.54 23.41 -25.06
C ASP A 101 16.08 23.15 -25.48
N PRO A 102 15.80 22.83 -26.75
CA PRO A 102 14.44 22.54 -27.19
C PRO A 102 13.87 21.29 -26.50
N GLY A 103 12.55 21.18 -26.47
CA GLY A 103 11.85 19.96 -26.08
C GLY A 103 11.89 18.88 -27.16
N THR A 104 11.73 17.63 -26.76
CA THR A 104 11.75 16.47 -27.67
C THR A 104 10.37 16.02 -28.14
N ARG A 105 9.30 16.47 -27.47
CA ARG A 105 7.90 16.18 -27.82
C ARG A 105 6.98 17.29 -27.34
N ASP A 106 5.83 17.46 -28.00
CA ASP A 106 4.82 18.41 -27.56
C ASP A 106 4.27 18.05 -26.18
N GLY A 107 3.93 19.09 -25.40
CA GLY A 107 3.43 18.93 -24.05
C GLY A 107 4.47 18.46 -23.02
N GLN A 108 5.75 18.27 -23.41
CA GLN A 108 6.83 17.96 -22.47
C GLN A 108 6.91 19.03 -21.39
N THR A 109 6.91 18.63 -20.11
CA THR A 109 7.09 19.55 -18.99
C THR A 109 8.56 19.57 -18.54
N ARG A 110 9.08 20.72 -18.12
CA ARG A 110 10.34 20.89 -17.36
C ARG A 110 10.08 21.75 -16.14
N LEU A 111 10.75 21.43 -15.03
CA LEU A 111 10.83 22.30 -13.87
C LEU A 111 12.14 23.09 -13.92
N ILE A 112 12.06 24.37 -13.56
CA ILE A 112 13.18 25.31 -13.57
C ILE A 112 13.27 25.99 -12.21
N LYS A 113 14.44 25.96 -11.59
CA LYS A 113 14.74 26.65 -10.34
C LYS A 113 15.27 28.05 -10.66
N ASP A 114 14.45 29.09 -10.47
CA ASP A 114 14.84 30.48 -10.68
C ASP A 114 14.58 31.31 -9.40
N ASN A 115 15.60 32.02 -8.92
CA ASN A 115 15.57 32.87 -7.72
C ASN A 115 14.91 32.25 -6.46
N GLY A 116 15.10 30.95 -6.24
CA GLY A 116 14.55 30.23 -5.08
C GLY A 116 13.10 29.78 -5.23
N LYS A 117 12.45 30.07 -6.36
CA LYS A 117 11.18 29.46 -6.78
C LYS A 117 11.46 28.31 -7.74
N VAL A 118 10.49 27.39 -7.84
CA VAL A 118 10.43 26.40 -8.92
C VAL A 118 9.26 26.78 -9.83
N GLU A 119 9.55 26.96 -11.10
CA GLU A 119 8.59 27.30 -12.14
C GLU A 119 8.42 26.09 -13.08
N ALA A 120 7.21 25.87 -13.56
CA ALA A 120 6.93 24.81 -14.52
C ALA A 120 6.77 25.39 -15.93
N TYR A 121 7.42 24.75 -16.90
CA TYR A 121 7.39 25.12 -18.31
C TYR A 121 6.95 23.94 -19.18
N GLN A 122 6.17 24.21 -20.22
CA GLN A 122 5.74 23.23 -21.21
C GLN A 122 6.31 23.57 -22.60
N TRP A 123 6.79 22.56 -23.32
CA TRP A 123 7.24 22.72 -24.70
C TRP A 123 6.06 22.74 -25.68
N SER A 124 5.96 23.81 -26.46
CA SER A 124 5.05 23.94 -27.60
C SER A 124 5.85 23.68 -28.88
N VAL A 125 5.56 22.58 -29.58
CA VAL A 125 6.23 22.24 -30.86
C VAL A 125 5.81 23.21 -31.96
N SER A 126 4.54 23.64 -31.97
CA SER A 126 4.00 24.59 -32.95
C SER A 126 4.66 25.98 -32.88
N GLU A 127 5.12 26.39 -31.68
CA GLU A 127 5.72 27.71 -31.46
C GLU A 127 7.24 27.65 -31.26
N GLY A 128 7.82 26.45 -31.13
CA GLY A 128 9.26 26.25 -30.94
C GLY A 128 9.81 26.85 -29.64
N ARG A 129 8.98 26.97 -28.58
CA ARG A 129 9.36 27.60 -27.31
C ARG A 129 8.83 26.86 -26.07
N TRP A 130 9.44 27.19 -24.94
CA TRP A 130 8.93 26.85 -23.61
C TRP A 130 7.94 27.92 -23.15
N ILE A 131 6.71 27.52 -22.82
CA ILE A 131 5.64 28.35 -22.26
C ILE A 131 5.60 28.13 -20.75
N LYS A 132 5.56 29.18 -19.93
CA LYS A 132 5.41 29.04 -18.48
C LYS A 132 3.98 28.64 -18.15
N ILE A 133 3.79 27.50 -17.47
CA ILE A 133 2.48 26.95 -17.12
C ILE A 133 2.11 27.06 -15.63
N GLY A 134 2.98 27.68 -14.82
CA GLY A 134 2.70 27.99 -13.42
C GLY A 134 3.93 28.08 -12.51
N ASP A 135 3.69 28.48 -11.26
CA ASP A 135 4.63 28.34 -10.13
C ASP A 135 4.35 26.99 -9.43
N VAL A 136 5.38 26.19 -9.13
CA VAL A 136 5.22 24.91 -8.41
C VAL A 136 5.15 25.19 -6.91
N VAL A 137 3.97 25.04 -6.32
CA VAL A 137 3.71 25.36 -4.92
C VAL A 137 3.74 24.06 -4.13
N GLY A 138 4.68 23.96 -3.19
CA GLY A 138 5.02 22.72 -2.49
C GLY A 138 6.45 22.23 -2.73
N SER A 139 7.19 22.83 -3.66
CA SER A 139 8.62 22.56 -3.91
C SER A 139 9.57 23.65 -3.37
N SER A 140 9.04 24.79 -2.90
CA SER A 140 9.80 25.79 -2.14
C SER A 140 10.09 25.25 -0.74
N GLY A 141 11.28 24.64 -0.59
CA GLY A 141 11.70 23.85 0.57
C GLY A 141 11.54 24.54 1.93
N ALA A 142 10.46 24.19 2.64
CA ALA A 142 10.25 24.51 4.05
C ALA A 142 9.51 23.38 4.80
N THR A 143 9.73 22.11 4.43
CA THR A 143 9.31 20.95 5.25
C THR A 143 10.19 19.71 5.05
N GLN A 144 10.33 18.93 6.13
CA GLN A 144 10.75 17.53 6.23
C GLN A 144 12.16 17.07 5.85
N GLN A 145 12.90 17.69 4.92
CA GLN A 145 14.23 17.14 4.52
C GLN A 145 15.45 18.06 4.73
N THR A 146 15.30 19.38 4.91
CA THR A 146 16.46 20.27 5.14
C THR A 146 16.78 20.56 6.62
N SER A 147 15.80 20.47 7.52
CA SER A 147 16.03 20.60 8.98
C SER A 147 16.01 19.26 9.73
N GLY A 148 15.61 18.17 9.08
CA GLY A 148 15.16 16.96 9.78
C GLY A 148 13.91 17.18 10.65
N LYS A 149 13.22 18.33 10.50
CA LYS A 149 12.06 18.73 11.30
C LYS A 149 10.82 19.03 10.43
N VAL A 150 9.67 18.90 11.08
CA VAL A 150 8.31 19.02 10.55
C VAL A 150 7.59 20.10 11.35
N LEU A 151 6.98 21.06 10.66
CA LEU A 151 6.20 22.13 11.29
C LEU A 151 4.77 21.64 11.60
N PHE A 152 4.35 21.71 12.87
CA PHE A 152 3.01 21.34 13.32
C PHE A 152 2.53 22.27 14.45
N GLU A 153 1.27 22.74 14.38
CA GLU A 153 0.69 23.72 15.32
C GLU A 153 1.58 24.98 15.57
N GLY A 154 2.37 25.39 14.57
CA GLY A 154 3.27 26.54 14.66
C GLY A 154 4.60 26.27 15.41
N LYS A 155 4.95 25.01 15.65
CA LYS A 155 6.22 24.58 16.25
C LYS A 155 6.91 23.51 15.39
N GLU A 156 8.23 23.46 15.45
CA GLU A 156 9.05 22.48 14.72
C GLU A 156 9.36 21.26 15.59
N TYR A 157 9.19 20.07 15.01
CA TYR A 157 9.40 18.78 15.66
C TYR A 157 10.22 17.86 14.77
N ASP A 158 11.15 17.06 15.30
CA ASP A 158 11.92 16.10 14.48
C ASP A 158 11.01 15.12 13.72
N TYR A 159 9.89 14.71 14.33
CA TYR A 159 8.88 13.87 13.72
C TYR A 159 7.47 14.39 14.01
N VAL A 160 6.56 14.26 13.04
CA VAL A 160 5.11 14.39 13.26
C VAL A 160 4.45 13.17 12.63
N PHE A 161 4.21 12.17 13.47
CA PHE A 161 3.58 10.93 13.02
C PHE A 161 2.09 11.13 12.79
N THR A 162 1.53 10.38 11.84
CA THR A 162 0.08 10.26 11.69
C THR A 162 -0.33 8.96 12.35
N ILE A 163 -1.04 9.07 13.48
CA ILE A 163 -1.56 7.94 14.24
C ILE A 163 -3.01 7.75 13.82
N ASP A 164 -3.20 6.84 12.88
CA ASP A 164 -4.53 6.30 12.59
C ASP A 164 -4.90 5.35 13.71
N VAL A 165 -5.79 5.79 14.60
CA VAL A 165 -6.36 4.92 15.63
C VAL A 165 -7.25 3.85 14.97
N ASN A 166 -7.60 4.01 13.68
CA ASN A 166 -8.94 3.74 13.20
C ASN A 166 -9.03 3.53 11.66
N GLU A 167 -9.30 2.32 11.15
CA GLU A 167 -9.63 2.12 9.70
C GLU A 167 -10.91 2.93 9.30
N SER A 168 -11.79 3.19 10.26
CA SER A 168 -13.05 3.98 10.20
C SER A 168 -12.96 5.51 10.19
N GLY A 169 -11.90 6.13 10.74
CA GLY A 169 -12.09 7.40 11.46
C GLY A 169 -10.85 8.27 11.66
N PRO A 170 -10.88 9.23 12.62
CA PRO A 170 -9.97 10.36 12.62
C PRO A 170 -8.51 9.96 12.82
N SER A 171 -7.66 10.39 11.89
CA SER A 171 -6.21 10.39 11.98
C SER A 171 -5.74 11.51 12.92
N TYR A 172 -4.93 11.19 13.91
CA TYR A 172 -4.35 12.17 14.82
C TYR A 172 -2.88 12.45 14.48
N LYS A 173 -2.39 13.64 14.79
CA LYS A 173 -0.98 14.01 14.59
C LYS A 173 -0.24 13.96 15.93
N LEU A 174 0.84 13.17 15.97
CA LEU A 174 1.72 13.02 17.13
C LEU A 174 3.07 13.71 16.83
N PRO A 175 3.26 14.95 17.28
CA PRO A 175 4.56 15.62 17.22
C PRO A 175 5.53 15.05 18.26
N TYR A 176 6.80 14.86 17.90
CA TYR A 176 7.86 14.29 18.74
C TYR A 176 9.23 14.85 18.34
N ASN A 177 10.04 15.27 19.31
CA ASN A 177 11.46 15.54 19.14
C ASN A 177 12.32 14.37 19.66
N ILE A 178 13.49 14.14 19.04
CA ILE A 178 14.48 13.13 19.44
C ILE A 178 14.97 13.32 20.89
N THR A 179 14.90 14.55 21.39
CA THR A 179 15.26 14.94 22.77
C THR A 179 14.14 14.69 23.80
N GLU A 180 12.94 14.32 23.37
CA GLU A 180 11.79 14.07 24.25
C GLU A 180 11.73 12.59 24.64
N ASP A 181 11.14 12.29 25.80
CA ASP A 181 10.93 10.91 26.22
C ASP A 181 9.73 10.29 25.44
N PRO A 182 9.90 9.12 24.79
CA PRO A 182 8.83 8.48 24.01
C PRO A 182 7.57 8.14 24.84
N TRP A 183 7.73 7.76 26.11
CA TRP A 183 6.62 7.36 26.97
C TRP A 183 5.82 8.56 27.46
N LEU A 184 6.50 9.63 27.88
CA LEU A 184 5.85 10.89 28.25
C LEU A 184 5.17 11.54 27.05
N THR A 185 5.78 11.47 25.86
CA THR A 185 5.16 11.98 24.62
C THR A 185 3.92 11.16 24.26
N ALA A 186 3.99 9.82 24.31
CA ALA A 186 2.83 8.96 24.09
C ALA A 186 1.71 9.21 25.10
N TYR A 187 2.03 9.39 26.39
CA TYR A 187 1.06 9.72 27.45
C TYR A 187 0.36 11.06 27.17
N ASN A 188 1.14 12.12 26.92
CA ASN A 188 0.60 13.45 26.62
C ASN A 188 -0.24 13.45 25.33
N PHE A 189 0.17 12.68 24.31
CA PHE A 189 -0.59 12.51 23.07
C PHE A 189 -1.94 11.83 23.30
N LEU A 190 -1.97 10.73 24.07
CA LEU A 190 -3.22 10.03 24.38
C LEU A 190 -4.15 10.93 25.19
N GLN A 191 -3.62 11.62 26.21
CA GLN A 191 -4.40 12.54 27.04
C GLN A 191 -4.93 13.77 26.25
N LYS A 192 -4.12 14.38 25.37
CA LYS A 192 -4.53 15.54 24.55
C LYS A 192 -5.68 15.21 23.60
N ASN A 193 -5.74 13.98 23.11
CA ASN A 193 -6.71 13.53 22.10
C ASN A 193 -7.84 12.65 22.66
N ASP A 194 -7.97 12.56 23.99
CA ASP A 194 -8.95 11.73 24.71
C ASP A 194 -8.95 10.24 24.27
N LEU A 195 -7.76 9.71 24.04
CA LEU A 195 -7.53 8.33 23.59
C LEU A 195 -7.23 7.40 24.76
N ASN A 196 -7.65 6.14 24.65
CA ASN A 196 -7.54 5.15 25.73
C ASN A 196 -6.07 4.98 26.21
N PRO A 197 -5.78 5.20 27.51
CA PRO A 197 -4.44 5.04 28.08
C PRO A 197 -3.81 3.66 27.88
N MET A 198 -4.58 2.60 27.60
CA MET A 198 -4.05 1.28 27.28
C MET A 198 -3.18 1.25 26.02
N PHE A 199 -3.33 2.23 25.11
CA PHE A 199 -2.46 2.35 23.93
C PHE A 199 -1.07 2.94 24.24
N LEU A 200 -0.76 3.30 25.50
CA LEU A 200 0.51 3.93 25.89
C LEU A 200 1.72 3.11 25.43
N ASP A 201 1.73 1.81 25.76
CA ASP A 201 2.76 0.85 25.35
C ASP A 201 2.94 0.79 23.83
N GLN A 202 1.82 0.81 23.09
CA GLN A 202 1.81 0.66 21.64
C GLN A 202 2.30 1.93 20.95
N VAL A 203 1.86 3.11 21.41
CA VAL A 203 2.28 4.41 20.87
C VAL A 203 3.73 4.71 21.23
N ALA A 204 4.18 4.39 22.45
CA ALA A 204 5.57 4.54 22.85
C ALA A 204 6.51 3.62 22.03
N LYS A 205 6.13 2.34 21.84
CA LYS A 205 6.88 1.42 20.95
C LYS A 205 6.88 1.90 19.50
N PHE A 206 5.74 2.35 18.98
CA PHE A 206 5.65 2.94 17.64
C PHE A 206 6.62 4.13 17.46
N ILE A 207 6.72 5.04 18.44
CA ILE A 207 7.70 6.15 18.40
C ILE A 207 9.12 5.57 18.39
N MET A 208 9.46 4.64 19.28
CA MET A 208 10.82 4.06 19.37
C MET A 208 11.23 3.31 18.08
N ASP A 209 10.31 2.52 17.51
CA ASP A 209 10.56 1.72 16.31
C ASP A 209 10.75 2.61 15.06
N ASN A 210 9.91 3.62 14.90
CA ASN A 210 9.98 4.55 13.77
C ASN A 210 11.13 5.56 13.88
N THR A 211 11.68 5.76 15.09
CA THR A 211 12.88 6.60 15.33
C THR A 211 14.18 5.79 15.44
N LYS A 212 14.10 4.46 15.18
CA LYS A 212 15.24 3.53 15.07
C LYS A 212 16.22 3.57 16.26
N GLY A 213 15.72 3.87 17.45
CA GLY A 213 16.54 3.96 18.67
C GLY A 213 17.58 5.09 18.68
N GLN A 214 17.47 6.11 17.82
CA GLN A 214 18.31 7.31 17.89
C GLN A 214 17.90 8.27 19.02
N THR A 215 17.46 7.78 20.18
CA THR A 215 17.38 8.62 21.38
C THR A 215 18.81 9.00 21.79
N LEU A 216 19.21 10.23 21.46
CA LEU A 216 20.51 10.79 21.86
C LEU A 216 20.51 10.98 23.37
N LEU A 217 20.90 9.94 24.10
CA LEU A 217 21.26 9.99 25.52
C LEU A 217 22.55 10.79 25.70
N SER A 218 22.46 12.11 25.56
CA SER A 218 23.50 13.05 25.96
C SER A 218 23.28 13.49 27.41
N ALA A 219 24.28 13.20 28.22
CA ALA A 219 24.32 13.27 29.68
C ALA A 219 23.60 14.47 30.35
N SER A 220 22.86 14.13 31.41
CA SER A 220 22.68 14.85 32.68
C SER A 220 22.88 16.39 32.71
N PRO A 221 21.79 17.12 32.91
CA PRO A 221 21.73 18.20 33.89
C PRO A 221 21.01 17.71 35.16
N GLN A 222 21.45 18.21 36.31
CA GLN A 222 20.87 17.88 37.62
C GLN A 222 19.41 18.34 37.70
N PHE A 223 18.47 17.41 37.87
CA PHE A 223 17.16 17.71 38.45
C PHE A 223 16.84 16.67 39.52
N SER A 224 16.59 17.13 40.74
CA SER A 224 16.16 16.28 41.86
C SER A 224 14.63 16.28 41.92
N ASP A 225 14.03 15.10 42.00
CA ASP A 225 12.61 14.96 42.32
C ASP A 225 12.35 15.43 43.77
N PRO A 226 11.44 16.39 43.99
CA PRO A 226 11.05 16.84 45.33
C PRO A 226 10.52 15.76 46.29
N PHE A 227 10.14 14.57 45.81
CA PHE A 227 9.55 13.52 46.66
C PHE A 227 10.44 12.32 47.01
N THR A 228 11.55 12.07 46.31
CA THR A 228 12.60 11.15 46.80
C THR A 228 14.02 11.66 46.49
N GLY A 229 14.72 12.13 47.52
CA GLY A 229 16.08 12.67 47.40
C GLY A 229 17.14 11.65 46.98
N ALA A 230 18.32 12.16 46.59
CA ALA A 230 19.42 11.45 45.91
C ALA A 230 20.09 10.33 46.73
N GLY A 231 19.37 9.23 46.99
CA GLY A 231 19.87 8.09 47.74
C GLY A 231 19.03 6.83 47.55
N ARG A 232 19.29 6.08 46.47
CA ARG A 232 18.94 4.64 46.42
C ARG A 232 20.15 3.78 46.08
N TYR A 233 20.39 2.85 47.00
CA TYR A 233 21.40 1.81 46.98
C TYR A 233 21.07 0.75 45.92
N VAL A 234 22.01 0.44 45.04
CA VAL A 234 21.94 -0.68 44.10
C VAL A 234 22.91 -1.78 44.59
N PRO A 235 22.41 -2.83 45.28
CA PRO A 235 23.25 -3.97 45.62
C PRO A 235 23.53 -4.82 44.38
N GLY A 236 24.80 -5.16 44.17
CA GLY A 236 25.20 -6.09 43.13
C GLY A 236 24.97 -7.56 43.50
N SER A 237 24.85 -8.39 42.47
CA SER A 237 25.39 -9.75 42.37
C SER A 237 25.30 -10.69 43.59
N SER A 238 24.41 -11.69 43.52
CA SER A 238 24.60 -12.95 44.25
C SER A 238 25.52 -13.90 43.47
N SER A 239 26.73 -14.12 44.00
CA SER A 239 27.79 -14.93 43.41
C SER A 239 27.54 -16.45 43.48
N GLY A 240 28.13 -17.18 42.53
CA GLY A 240 28.30 -18.65 42.55
C GLY A 240 29.60 -19.07 41.89
N SER A 241 30.70 -19.08 42.66
CA SER A 241 32.08 -19.45 42.28
C SER A 241 32.18 -20.87 41.66
N SER A 242 33.09 -21.24 40.75
CA SER A 242 34.48 -20.79 40.47
C SER A 242 34.84 -21.01 38.97
N THR A 243 36.03 -20.74 38.39
CA THR A 243 37.40 -20.45 38.91
C THR A 243 38.18 -19.49 37.98
N THR A 244 39.38 -19.08 38.41
CA THR A 244 40.47 -18.38 37.66
C THR A 244 41.75 -19.23 37.72
N PRO A 245 42.89 -18.97 37.00
CA PRO A 245 43.38 -17.74 36.33
C PRO A 245 43.62 -17.86 34.79
N ALA A 246 43.40 -16.84 33.96
CA ALA A 246 43.89 -15.45 33.91
C ALA A 246 45.30 -15.29 33.28
N ALA A 247 45.31 -14.87 32.00
CA ALA A 247 46.40 -14.17 31.31
C ALA A 247 45.83 -13.34 30.14
N ASP A 248 46.34 -12.11 29.98
CA ASP A 248 46.06 -11.07 28.96
C ASP A 248 46.96 -11.31 27.71
N PRO A 249 47.12 -10.44 26.67
CA PRO A 249 46.39 -9.23 26.24
C PRO A 249 46.06 -9.14 24.73
N PHE A 250 45.56 -7.99 24.30
CA PHE A 250 45.76 -7.49 22.93
C PHE A 250 47.26 -7.42 22.56
N THR A 251 47.57 -7.78 21.31
CA THR A 251 48.89 -7.75 20.62
C THR A 251 49.88 -8.88 20.92
N GLY A 252 50.38 -9.48 19.82
CA GLY A 252 51.76 -10.00 19.75
C GLY A 252 51.94 -11.52 19.60
N ALA A 253 52.06 -11.99 18.35
CA ALA A 253 53.25 -12.70 17.86
C ALA A 253 52.98 -13.40 16.50
N GLY A 254 53.48 -12.82 15.41
CA GLY A 254 53.66 -13.59 14.18
C GLY A 254 54.79 -14.61 14.34
N ARG A 255 54.66 -15.80 13.72
CA ARG A 255 55.79 -16.72 13.55
C ARG A 255 55.75 -17.37 12.16
N TYR A 256 56.86 -17.22 11.45
CA TYR A 256 57.14 -17.81 10.15
C TYR A 256 58.12 -18.98 10.34
N VAL A 257 57.88 -20.11 9.66
CA VAL A 257 58.85 -21.21 9.49
C VAL A 257 58.66 -21.81 8.08
N PRO A 258 59.74 -21.95 7.26
CA PRO A 258 59.65 -22.46 5.88
C PRO A 258 60.20 -23.89 5.67
N GLY A 259 59.87 -24.47 4.51
CA GLY A 259 60.32 -25.80 4.02
C GLY A 259 59.14 -26.77 3.87
N SER A 260 58.98 -27.57 2.81
CA SER A 260 59.96 -28.10 1.83
C SER A 260 59.39 -28.29 0.40
N SER A 261 60.31 -28.43 -0.57
CA SER A 261 60.14 -28.86 -1.99
C SER A 261 59.29 -30.14 -2.20
N SER A 262 58.80 -30.53 -3.40
CA SER A 262 59.05 -30.17 -4.83
C SER A 262 57.70 -30.32 -5.62
N ASP A 263 57.50 -30.02 -6.92
CA ASP A 263 58.36 -30.01 -8.12
C ASP A 263 57.90 -28.96 -9.19
N ALA A 264 58.79 -28.69 -10.16
CA ALA A 264 58.54 -27.88 -11.36
C ALA A 264 57.63 -28.65 -12.37
N VAL A 265 57.08 -28.10 -13.46
CA VAL A 265 57.71 -27.30 -14.54
C VAL A 265 56.67 -26.43 -15.26
N ALA A 266 57.06 -25.22 -15.65
CA ALA A 266 56.43 -24.44 -16.71
C ALA A 266 57.45 -24.21 -17.86
N PRO A 267 57.00 -23.96 -19.09
CA PRO A 267 57.74 -23.15 -20.05
C PRO A 267 57.02 -21.82 -20.34
N MET A 268 57.79 -20.75 -20.47
CA MET A 268 57.29 -19.38 -20.72
C MET A 268 56.95 -19.14 -22.19
N GLY A 269 55.97 -18.26 -22.42
CA GLY A 269 55.84 -17.42 -23.61
C GLY A 269 55.30 -16.06 -23.16
N GLY A 270 55.98 -14.96 -23.50
CA GLY A 270 55.70 -13.62 -22.95
C GLY A 270 54.94 -12.67 -23.88
N VAL A 271 54.69 -11.46 -23.36
CA VAL A 271 54.02 -10.26 -23.94
C VAL A 271 52.53 -10.45 -24.33
N ASP A 272 51.61 -9.50 -24.11
CA ASP A 272 51.67 -8.01 -24.06
C ASP A 272 50.81 -7.44 -22.89
N PRO A 273 51.24 -6.39 -22.15
CA PRO A 273 50.45 -5.75 -21.09
C PRO A 273 49.16 -4.99 -21.48
N TYR A 274 48.81 -4.81 -22.76
CA TYR A 274 47.74 -3.86 -23.14
C TYR A 274 46.71 -4.31 -24.20
N THR A 275 46.21 -5.56 -24.14
CA THR A 275 44.84 -5.90 -24.60
C THR A 275 44.40 -7.29 -24.11
N GLY A 276 43.80 -7.37 -22.92
CA GLY A 276 43.21 -8.62 -22.43
C GLY A 276 41.79 -8.83 -22.96
N MET A 277 41.56 -9.89 -23.74
CA MET A 277 40.20 -10.36 -24.03
C MET A 277 39.56 -10.90 -22.74
N GLY A 278 38.84 -10.02 -22.06
CA GLY A 278 38.19 -10.26 -20.78
C GLY A 278 37.07 -9.26 -20.58
N ALA A 279 36.16 -9.17 -21.54
CA ALA A 279 34.90 -8.46 -21.35
C ALA A 279 34.11 -9.19 -20.27
N TYR A 280 34.26 -8.75 -19.02
CA TYR A 280 33.36 -9.10 -17.93
C TYR A 280 31.99 -8.54 -18.28
N GLN A 281 31.20 -9.31 -19.03
CA GLN A 281 29.75 -9.19 -18.95
C GLN A 281 29.41 -9.48 -17.49
N SER A 282 29.14 -8.41 -16.73
CA SER A 282 28.53 -8.51 -15.42
C SER A 282 27.24 -9.27 -15.61
N ALA A 283 27.23 -10.56 -15.25
CA ALA A 283 26.02 -11.35 -15.26
C ALA A 283 25.02 -10.61 -14.36
N ALA A 284 23.95 -10.08 -14.95
CA ALA A 284 22.94 -9.36 -14.20
C ALA A 284 22.48 -10.26 -13.06
N ALA A 285 22.51 -9.74 -11.82
CA ALA A 285 22.12 -10.50 -10.64
C ALA A 285 20.74 -11.10 -10.90
N LYS A 286 20.66 -12.43 -10.89
CA LYS A 286 19.42 -13.14 -11.25
C LYS A 286 18.41 -12.83 -10.15
N VAL A 287 17.44 -11.97 -10.45
CA VAL A 287 16.43 -11.57 -9.46
C VAL A 287 15.67 -12.83 -9.05
N GLU A 288 15.71 -13.16 -7.77
CA GLU A 288 15.02 -14.34 -7.25
C GLU A 288 13.53 -14.06 -7.06
N ASN A 289 12.68 -15.04 -7.36
CA ASN A 289 11.24 -14.91 -7.18
C ASN A 289 10.87 -15.04 -5.69
N ILE A 290 10.66 -13.90 -5.04
CA ILE A 290 10.18 -13.81 -3.65
C ILE A 290 8.65 -13.81 -3.53
N TYR A 291 7.94 -13.77 -4.67
CA TYR A 291 6.51 -13.50 -4.72
C TYR A 291 5.68 -14.77 -4.56
N PHE A 292 6.00 -15.82 -5.30
CA PHE A 292 5.25 -17.08 -5.37
C PHE A 292 6.17 -18.29 -5.67
N PRO A 293 5.74 -19.54 -5.45
CA PRO A 293 4.44 -19.97 -4.90
C PRO A 293 4.28 -19.62 -3.42
N LYS A 294 3.09 -19.10 -3.05
CA LYS A 294 2.74 -18.92 -1.64
C LYS A 294 2.37 -20.26 -1.01
N LYS A 295 2.84 -20.47 0.22
CA LYS A 295 2.66 -21.72 0.99
C LYS A 295 1.59 -21.60 2.07
N ASP A 296 1.38 -20.39 2.57
CA ASP A 296 0.50 -20.07 3.68
C ASP A 296 -0.55 -19.05 3.24
N ALA A 297 -1.70 -19.07 3.91
CA ALA A 297 -2.81 -18.16 3.61
C ALA A 297 -2.48 -16.71 3.99
N VAL A 298 -2.96 -15.76 3.20
CA VAL A 298 -2.87 -14.33 3.48
C VAL A 298 -4.13 -13.87 4.21
N THR A 299 -3.95 -13.16 5.31
CA THR A 299 -5.01 -12.82 6.27
C THR A 299 -5.23 -11.31 6.42
N PHE A 300 -6.36 -10.94 7.01
CA PHE A 300 -6.73 -9.57 7.35
C PHE A 300 -6.71 -9.35 8.86
N ASP A 301 -5.53 -8.92 9.34
CA ASP A 301 -5.16 -8.94 10.76
C ASP A 301 -5.43 -7.62 11.49
N GLN A 302 -5.50 -6.50 10.76
CA GLN A 302 -5.67 -5.18 11.34
C GLN A 302 -7.02 -5.06 12.05
N ALA A 303 -6.97 -4.59 13.30
CA ALA A 303 -8.12 -4.49 14.20
C ALA A 303 -8.00 -3.24 15.06
N ASN A 304 -9.12 -2.56 15.31
CA ASN A 304 -9.24 -1.68 16.47
C ASN A 304 -10.41 -2.16 17.35
N PRO A 305 -10.11 -2.88 18.45
CA PRO A 305 -11.16 -3.38 19.34
C PRO A 305 -12.07 -2.28 19.90
N THR A 306 -11.54 -1.10 20.21
CA THR A 306 -12.31 0.00 20.80
C THR A 306 -13.41 0.53 19.87
N GLN A 307 -13.15 0.66 18.57
CA GLN A 307 -14.17 1.09 17.59
C GLN A 307 -15.15 -0.01 17.24
N ILE A 308 -14.67 -1.25 17.09
CA ILE A 308 -15.53 -2.41 16.84
C ILE A 308 -16.56 -2.52 17.97
N LEU A 309 -16.11 -2.47 19.23
CA LEU A 309 -16.98 -2.53 20.40
C LEU A 309 -17.81 -1.25 20.58
N GLY A 310 -17.25 -0.07 20.31
CA GLY A 310 -17.99 1.20 20.35
C GLY A 310 -19.16 1.20 19.38
N LYS A 311 -18.92 0.78 18.12
CA LYS A 311 -19.95 0.70 17.08
C LYS A 311 -20.95 -0.44 17.35
N LEU A 312 -20.49 -1.58 17.86
CA LEU A 312 -21.36 -2.66 18.31
C LEU A 312 -22.33 -2.17 19.39
N LYS A 313 -21.83 -1.47 20.42
CA LYS A 313 -22.65 -0.92 21.53
C LYS A 313 -23.60 0.18 21.05
N GLU A 314 -23.15 1.08 20.16
CA GLU A 314 -23.99 2.11 19.54
C GLU A 314 -25.17 1.52 18.75
N LEU A 315 -24.89 0.53 17.89
CA LEU A 315 -25.93 -0.07 17.05
C LEU A 315 -26.85 -1.00 17.85
N ASN A 316 -26.31 -1.71 18.86
CA ASN A 316 -27.13 -2.49 19.80
C ASN A 316 -28.15 -1.62 20.56
N GLY A 317 -27.77 -0.40 20.95
CA GLY A 317 -28.67 0.54 21.62
C GLY A 317 -29.89 0.93 20.79
N ASN A 318 -29.77 0.86 19.45
CA ASN A 318 -30.84 1.17 18.49
C ASN A 318 -31.50 -0.09 17.88
N ALA A 319 -31.05 -1.29 18.24
CA ALA A 319 -31.60 -2.54 17.72
C ALA A 319 -33.02 -2.82 18.26
N THR A 320 -33.81 -3.58 17.50
CA THR A 320 -35.10 -4.11 17.97
C THR A 320 -34.87 -5.11 19.10
N GLU A 321 -35.83 -5.23 20.03
CA GLU A 321 -35.73 -6.12 21.20
C GLU A 321 -35.54 -7.62 20.83
N GLU A 322 -35.84 -8.03 19.60
CA GLU A 322 -35.55 -9.37 19.07
C GLU A 322 -34.05 -9.60 18.79
N HIS A 323 -33.32 -8.55 18.39
CA HIS A 323 -31.90 -8.62 18.03
C HIS A 323 -30.98 -8.05 19.11
N LYS A 324 -31.54 -7.30 20.07
CA LYS A 324 -30.80 -6.60 21.12
C LYS A 324 -30.04 -7.56 22.02
N LEU A 325 -28.72 -7.42 22.03
CA LEU A 325 -27.81 -8.12 22.94
C LEU A 325 -27.89 -7.50 24.33
N THR A 326 -27.78 -8.34 25.36
CA THR A 326 -27.70 -7.89 26.75
C THR A 326 -26.33 -7.27 27.06
N GLU A 327 -26.20 -6.55 28.19
CA GLU A 327 -24.89 -6.06 28.62
C GLU A 327 -23.90 -7.21 28.88
N ASP A 328 -24.39 -8.34 29.39
CA ASP A 328 -23.59 -9.57 29.55
C ASP A 328 -23.12 -10.11 28.19
N ASP A 329 -23.99 -10.16 27.17
CA ASP A 329 -23.61 -10.55 25.80
C ASP A 329 -22.53 -9.61 25.22
N LEU A 330 -22.65 -8.29 25.45
CA LEU A 330 -21.65 -7.31 25.01
C LEU A 330 -20.29 -7.52 25.70
N ILE A 331 -20.28 -7.82 27.01
CA ILE A 331 -19.07 -8.16 27.78
C ILE A 331 -18.46 -9.49 27.29
N ILE A 332 -19.30 -10.46 26.91
CA ILE A 332 -18.87 -11.75 26.36
C ILE A 332 -18.15 -11.55 25.01
N LEU A 333 -18.69 -10.69 24.12
CA LEU A 333 -18.06 -10.34 22.84
C LEU A 333 -16.78 -9.51 23.02
N GLU A 334 -16.75 -8.60 23.99
CA GLU A 334 -15.55 -7.84 24.36
C GLU A 334 -14.40 -8.75 24.84
N LYS A 335 -14.72 -9.78 25.64
CA LYS A 335 -13.76 -10.83 26.03
C LYS A 335 -13.31 -11.69 24.85
N LEU A 336 -14.22 -12.05 23.94
CA LEU A 336 -13.88 -12.83 22.75
C LEU A 336 -12.92 -12.07 21.82
N LEU A 337 -13.20 -10.80 21.57
CA LEU A 337 -12.36 -9.93 20.77
C LEU A 337 -10.99 -9.73 21.44
N SER A 338 -10.96 -9.55 22.76
CA SER A 338 -9.71 -9.45 23.53
C SER A 338 -8.87 -10.74 23.46
N ALA A 339 -9.50 -11.91 23.56
CA ALA A 339 -8.82 -13.20 23.49
C ALA A 339 -8.30 -13.56 22.09
N THR A 340 -8.83 -12.91 21.04
CA THR A 340 -8.50 -13.19 19.64
C THR A 340 -7.59 -12.13 18.99
N CYS A 341 -7.58 -10.90 19.51
CA CYS A 341 -6.63 -9.86 19.13
C CYS A 341 -5.29 -9.94 19.88
N ASN A 342 -5.28 -10.45 21.12
CA ASN A 342 -4.05 -10.68 21.88
C ASN A 342 -3.59 -12.13 21.72
N THR A 343 -2.28 -12.39 21.82
CA THR A 343 -1.71 -13.76 21.87
C THR A 343 -1.90 -14.42 23.25
N SER A 344 -3.06 -14.20 23.88
CA SER A 344 -3.45 -14.81 25.14
C SER A 344 -3.74 -16.29 24.95
N ALA A 345 -3.30 -17.12 25.90
CA ALA A 345 -3.57 -18.56 25.92
C ALA A 345 -5.00 -18.93 26.37
N GLU A 346 -5.93 -17.96 26.42
CA GLU A 346 -7.32 -18.18 26.83
C GLU A 346 -8.14 -18.69 25.63
N THR A 347 -8.52 -19.96 25.68
CA THR A 347 -9.37 -20.59 24.68
C THR A 347 -10.79 -19.99 24.70
N PRO A 348 -11.32 -19.50 23.56
CA PRO A 348 -12.71 -19.06 23.45
C PRO A 348 -13.73 -20.13 23.86
N THR A 349 -14.69 -19.72 24.67
CA THR A 349 -15.72 -20.59 25.26
C THR A 349 -16.93 -20.76 24.33
N ALA A 350 -17.67 -21.87 24.47
CA ALA A 350 -18.88 -22.12 23.68
C ALA A 350 -19.92 -20.98 23.78
N GLN A 351 -20.06 -20.37 24.98
CA GLN A 351 -20.95 -19.22 25.19
C GLN A 351 -20.51 -18.00 24.36
N GLN A 352 -19.21 -17.72 24.26
CA GLN A 352 -18.70 -16.65 23.40
C GLN A 352 -18.99 -16.88 21.93
N LEU A 353 -18.91 -18.14 21.47
CA LEU A 353 -19.20 -18.51 20.09
C LEU A 353 -20.70 -18.42 19.78
N GLU A 354 -21.57 -18.86 20.69
CA GLU A 354 -23.02 -18.71 20.57
C GLU A 354 -23.46 -17.23 20.54
N THR A 355 -22.91 -16.40 21.42
CA THR A 355 -23.20 -14.96 21.44
C THR A 355 -22.71 -14.28 20.16
N LEU A 356 -21.52 -14.66 19.64
CA LEU A 356 -21.04 -14.17 18.34
C LEU A 356 -21.97 -14.62 17.21
N TRP A 357 -22.39 -15.89 17.20
CA TRP A 357 -23.32 -16.41 16.19
C TRP A 357 -24.64 -15.65 16.17
N ARG A 358 -25.18 -15.30 17.35
CA ARG A 358 -26.38 -14.46 17.48
C ARG A 358 -26.15 -13.06 16.90
N ALA A 359 -25.02 -12.43 17.20
CA ALA A 359 -24.67 -11.09 16.73
C ALA A 359 -24.46 -11.00 15.20
N VAL A 360 -23.84 -12.01 14.58
CA VAL A 360 -23.63 -12.02 13.11
C VAL A 360 -24.90 -12.33 12.31
N ASN A 361 -25.98 -12.75 12.98
CA ASN A 361 -27.31 -12.93 12.38
C ASN A 361 -28.20 -11.67 12.50
N TRP A 362 -27.64 -10.53 12.93
CA TRP A 362 -28.32 -9.24 12.94
C TRP A 362 -28.79 -8.76 11.53
N PRO A 363 -29.73 -7.79 11.48
CA PRO A 363 -30.09 -7.05 10.27
C PRO A 363 -28.89 -6.43 9.54
N GLU A 364 -28.97 -6.41 8.21
CA GLU A 364 -27.82 -6.05 7.34
C GLU A 364 -27.33 -4.61 7.50
N ASP A 365 -28.16 -3.71 8.03
CA ASP A 365 -27.81 -2.33 8.32
C ASP A 365 -26.96 -2.17 9.60
N ILE A 366 -27.01 -3.13 10.53
CA ILE A 366 -26.29 -3.06 11.81
C ILE A 366 -25.26 -4.16 12.07
N VAL A 367 -25.26 -5.24 11.29
CA VAL A 367 -24.43 -6.46 11.52
C VAL A 367 -22.92 -6.27 11.40
N PHE A 368 -22.44 -5.21 10.74
CA PHE A 368 -21.03 -5.11 10.36
C PHE A 368 -20.01 -5.15 11.52
N PRO A 369 -20.24 -4.60 12.73
CA PRO A 369 -19.27 -4.75 13.83
C PRO A 369 -19.17 -6.20 14.31
N ALA A 370 -20.25 -6.98 14.24
CA ALA A 370 -20.23 -8.40 14.56
C ALA A 370 -19.47 -9.21 13.50
N LEU A 371 -19.59 -8.87 12.21
CA LEU A 371 -18.75 -9.45 11.15
C LEU A 371 -17.27 -9.08 11.31
N ASP A 372 -16.96 -7.91 11.88
CA ASP A 372 -15.58 -7.51 12.19
C ASP A 372 -15.00 -8.34 13.35
N ILE A 373 -15.80 -8.64 14.38
CA ILE A 373 -15.42 -9.62 15.41
C ILE A 373 -15.22 -11.00 14.77
N LEU A 374 -16.15 -11.47 13.94
CA LEU A 374 -16.07 -12.79 13.29
C LEU A 374 -14.80 -12.96 12.45
N ARG A 375 -14.47 -12.01 11.57
CA ARG A 375 -13.27 -12.12 10.72
C ARG A 375 -11.98 -12.17 11.54
N LEU A 376 -11.93 -11.52 12.70
CA LEU A 376 -10.77 -11.57 13.60
C LEU A 376 -10.75 -12.90 14.38
N SER A 377 -11.89 -13.29 14.95
CA SER A 377 -12.01 -14.49 15.79
C SER A 377 -11.80 -15.79 15.01
N VAL A 378 -12.26 -15.92 13.76
CA VAL A 378 -12.12 -17.15 12.95
C VAL A 378 -10.68 -17.54 12.60
N ARG A 379 -9.70 -16.68 12.93
CA ARG A 379 -8.27 -17.00 12.88
C ARG A 379 -7.82 -17.90 14.03
N HIS A 380 -8.48 -17.81 15.19
CA HIS A 380 -8.13 -18.61 16.37
C HIS A 380 -8.54 -20.07 16.15
N PRO A 381 -7.65 -21.07 16.37
CA PRO A 381 -7.91 -22.46 16.00
C PRO A 381 -9.24 -23.03 16.51
N THR A 382 -9.57 -22.84 17.79
CA THR A 382 -10.84 -23.30 18.38
C THR A 382 -12.08 -22.66 17.77
N VAL A 383 -11.99 -21.39 17.36
CA VAL A 383 -13.11 -20.67 16.74
C VAL A 383 -13.32 -21.17 15.32
N ASN A 384 -12.22 -21.35 14.58
CA ASN A 384 -12.21 -21.92 13.24
C ASN A 384 -12.77 -23.35 13.24
N GLU A 385 -12.29 -24.21 14.13
CA GLU A 385 -12.75 -25.59 14.26
C GLU A 385 -14.23 -25.66 14.66
N ASN A 386 -14.71 -24.76 15.54
CA ASN A 386 -16.13 -24.72 15.87
C ASN A 386 -17.00 -24.33 14.66
N PHE A 387 -16.75 -23.18 14.02
CA PHE A 387 -17.59 -22.71 12.90
C PHE A 387 -17.37 -23.46 11.57
N CYS A 388 -16.22 -24.13 11.38
CA CYS A 388 -15.89 -24.83 10.13
C CYS A 388 -15.93 -26.37 10.23
N SER A 389 -16.32 -26.95 11.36
CA SER A 389 -16.49 -28.41 11.49
C SER A 389 -17.84 -28.92 10.97
N GLU A 390 -17.86 -30.20 10.55
CA GLU A 390 -18.93 -30.88 9.79
C GLU A 390 -20.35 -30.79 10.38
N LYS A 391 -20.52 -30.35 11.63
CA LYS A 391 -21.86 -30.19 12.25
C LYS A 391 -22.54 -28.89 11.82
N ASP A 392 -21.78 -27.82 11.67
CA ASP A 392 -22.30 -26.46 11.48
C ASP A 392 -21.70 -25.74 10.25
N HIS A 393 -20.72 -26.36 9.58
CA HIS A 393 -19.91 -25.77 8.50
C HIS A 393 -20.69 -25.13 7.33
N VAL A 394 -21.83 -25.69 6.92
CA VAL A 394 -22.65 -25.11 5.84
C VAL A 394 -23.32 -23.80 6.28
N GLN A 395 -23.64 -23.64 7.57
CA GLN A 395 -24.31 -22.44 8.09
C GLN A 395 -23.40 -21.21 8.01
N LEU A 396 -22.11 -21.35 8.34
CA LEU A 396 -21.14 -20.26 8.20
C LEU A 396 -21.03 -19.80 6.74
N THR A 397 -20.94 -20.75 5.80
CA THR A 397 -20.88 -20.43 4.37
C THR A 397 -22.15 -19.70 3.93
N ILE A 398 -23.35 -20.24 4.22
CA ILE A 398 -24.63 -19.59 3.88
C ILE A 398 -24.70 -18.16 4.45
N LEU A 399 -24.28 -17.97 5.71
CA LEU A 399 -24.28 -16.67 6.36
C LEU A 399 -23.34 -15.67 5.65
N LEU A 400 -22.10 -16.05 5.38
CA LEU A 400 -21.12 -15.17 4.73
C LEU A 400 -21.55 -14.87 3.28
N LEU A 401 -22.08 -15.87 2.57
CA LEU A 401 -22.60 -15.74 1.22
C LEU A 401 -23.82 -14.82 1.13
N LYS A 402 -24.71 -14.77 2.13
CA LYS A 402 -25.81 -13.78 2.19
C LYS A 402 -25.29 -12.34 1.98
N PHE A 403 -24.13 -12.01 2.54
CA PHE A 403 -23.54 -10.66 2.45
C PHE A 403 -22.78 -10.39 1.15
N LEU A 404 -22.50 -11.42 0.33
CA LEU A 404 -21.88 -11.27 -1.00
C LEU A 404 -22.95 -11.00 -2.09
N ASN A 405 -23.80 -10.00 -1.85
CA ASN A 405 -24.79 -9.50 -2.80
C ASN A 405 -24.29 -8.19 -3.40
N PRO A 406 -24.14 -8.02 -4.73
CA PRO A 406 -23.62 -6.79 -5.34
C PRO A 406 -24.37 -5.51 -4.95
N ASN A 407 -25.68 -5.62 -4.68
CA ASN A 407 -26.53 -4.51 -4.25
C ASN A 407 -26.58 -4.31 -2.72
N GLY A 408 -25.83 -5.13 -1.96
CA GLY A 408 -25.75 -5.09 -0.51
C GLY A 408 -24.86 -3.97 0.05
N LYS A 409 -24.68 -3.95 1.38
CA LYS A 409 -23.81 -2.98 2.06
C LYS A 409 -22.33 -3.33 1.84
N GLN A 410 -21.54 -2.38 1.34
CA GLN A 410 -20.10 -2.58 1.07
C GLN A 410 -19.29 -2.99 2.32
N ALA A 411 -19.66 -2.53 3.51
CA ALA A 411 -19.04 -2.96 4.76
C ALA A 411 -19.23 -4.47 5.01
N ASN A 412 -20.43 -4.99 4.78
CA ASN A 412 -20.74 -6.41 4.96
C ASN A 412 -20.04 -7.26 3.91
N GLN A 413 -20.07 -6.83 2.63
CA GLN A 413 -19.34 -7.48 1.53
C GLN A 413 -17.85 -7.62 1.86
N LEU A 414 -17.21 -6.52 2.30
CA LEU A 414 -15.80 -6.48 2.66
C LEU A 414 -15.49 -7.42 3.84
N LEU A 415 -16.25 -7.33 4.92
CA LEU A 415 -16.00 -8.13 6.13
C LEU A 415 -16.29 -9.61 5.91
N ALA A 416 -17.28 -9.97 5.09
CA ALA A 416 -17.55 -11.34 4.70
C ALA A 416 -16.41 -11.93 3.85
N LEU A 417 -15.89 -11.20 2.86
CA LEU A 417 -14.69 -11.61 2.11
C LEU A 417 -13.47 -11.75 3.03
N ARG A 418 -13.25 -10.80 3.95
CA ARG A 418 -12.15 -10.87 4.93
C ARG A 418 -12.30 -12.08 5.87
N ALA A 419 -13.52 -12.43 6.30
CA ALA A 419 -13.81 -13.61 7.10
C ALA A 419 -13.49 -14.91 6.34
N LEU A 420 -13.97 -15.03 5.09
CA LEU A 420 -13.65 -16.16 4.20
C LEU A 420 -12.14 -16.32 4.01
N CYS A 421 -11.40 -15.22 3.80
CA CYS A 421 -9.94 -15.26 3.71
C CYS A 421 -9.31 -15.82 4.99
N ASN A 422 -9.76 -15.36 6.16
CA ASN A 422 -9.24 -15.74 7.46
C ASN A 422 -9.62 -17.17 7.87
N CYS A 423 -10.65 -17.79 7.28
CA CYS A 423 -10.95 -19.21 7.47
C CYS A 423 -9.78 -20.12 7.06
N PHE A 424 -8.98 -19.74 6.04
CA PHE A 424 -7.85 -20.55 5.54
C PHE A 424 -6.68 -20.69 6.53
N VAL A 425 -6.69 -20.02 7.69
CA VAL A 425 -5.62 -20.13 8.71
C VAL A 425 -5.49 -21.55 9.27
N SER A 426 -6.62 -22.25 9.47
CA SER A 426 -6.63 -23.59 10.09
C SER A 426 -7.16 -24.66 9.14
N GLN A 427 -6.82 -25.93 9.43
CA GLN A 427 -7.15 -27.07 8.57
C GLN A 427 -8.66 -27.29 8.37
N ALA A 428 -9.49 -27.00 9.38
CA ALA A 428 -10.94 -27.12 9.30
C ALA A 428 -11.53 -26.12 8.28
N GLY A 429 -11.16 -24.84 8.39
CA GLY A 429 -11.54 -23.82 7.42
C GLY A 429 -10.97 -24.08 6.02
N GLN A 430 -9.72 -24.52 5.87
CA GLN A 430 -9.19 -24.93 4.56
C GLN A 430 -10.01 -26.07 3.93
N LYS A 431 -10.44 -27.05 4.72
CA LYS A 431 -11.33 -28.13 4.27
C LYS A 431 -12.68 -27.57 3.81
N LEU A 432 -13.38 -26.80 4.66
CA LEU A 432 -14.68 -26.20 4.33
C LEU A 432 -14.61 -25.31 3.06
N MET A 433 -13.63 -24.41 2.98
CA MET A 433 -13.50 -23.50 1.84
C MET A 433 -13.30 -24.29 0.54
N MET A 434 -12.57 -25.41 0.57
CA MET A 434 -12.37 -26.31 -0.58
C MET A 434 -13.59 -27.18 -0.89
N GLU A 435 -14.39 -27.59 0.11
CA GLU A 435 -15.65 -28.34 -0.04
C GLU A 435 -16.80 -27.48 -0.58
N GLN A 436 -16.76 -26.18 -0.36
CA GLN A 436 -17.75 -25.19 -0.82
C GLN A 436 -17.16 -24.22 -1.85
N ARG A 437 -16.07 -24.64 -2.52
CA ARG A 437 -15.31 -23.85 -3.49
C ARG A 437 -16.20 -23.27 -4.59
N ASP A 438 -17.12 -24.08 -5.12
CA ASP A 438 -17.91 -23.72 -6.29
C ASP A 438 -18.94 -22.64 -5.96
N GLU A 439 -19.69 -22.80 -4.87
CA GLU A 439 -20.63 -21.78 -4.37
C GLU A 439 -19.89 -20.49 -3.98
N ILE A 440 -18.78 -20.61 -3.23
CA ILE A 440 -18.03 -19.45 -2.72
C ILE A 440 -17.39 -18.65 -3.86
N MET A 441 -16.70 -19.30 -4.81
CA MET A 441 -16.13 -18.59 -5.95
C MET A 441 -17.19 -17.98 -6.86
N THR A 442 -18.28 -18.72 -7.13
CA THR A 442 -19.37 -18.25 -8.01
C THR A 442 -20.06 -17.00 -7.48
N GLN A 443 -20.15 -16.83 -6.16
CA GLN A 443 -20.75 -15.63 -5.59
C GLN A 443 -19.72 -14.53 -5.28
N ALA A 444 -18.52 -14.88 -4.80
CA ALA A 444 -17.47 -13.88 -4.52
C ALA A 444 -17.02 -13.13 -5.77
N ILE A 445 -16.98 -13.80 -6.94
CA ILE A 445 -16.61 -13.17 -8.22
C ILE A 445 -17.56 -12.03 -8.61
N GLU A 446 -18.80 -11.98 -8.12
CA GLU A 446 -19.75 -10.89 -8.42
C GLU A 446 -19.38 -9.58 -7.72
N MET A 447 -18.49 -9.63 -6.71
CA MET A 447 -17.95 -8.44 -6.05
C MET A 447 -16.94 -7.67 -6.93
N LYS A 448 -16.55 -8.22 -8.09
CA LYS A 448 -15.64 -7.59 -9.07
C LYS A 448 -16.19 -6.30 -9.70
N SER A 449 -17.51 -6.13 -9.68
CA SER A 449 -18.23 -5.05 -10.38
C SER A 449 -18.38 -3.77 -9.54
N GLY A 450 -17.91 -3.78 -8.29
CA GLY A 450 -17.92 -2.62 -7.41
C GLY A 450 -16.84 -1.59 -7.76
N ASN A 451 -16.89 -0.43 -7.12
CA ASN A 451 -15.82 0.57 -7.19
C ASN A 451 -15.10 0.74 -5.84
N ASN A 452 -14.93 -0.36 -5.09
CA ASN A 452 -14.31 -0.35 -3.77
C ASN A 452 -13.02 -1.18 -3.79
N LYS A 453 -11.87 -0.49 -3.78
CA LYS A 453 -10.55 -1.12 -3.80
C LYS A 453 -10.34 -2.15 -2.68
N ASN A 454 -10.90 -1.93 -1.49
CA ASN A 454 -10.73 -2.85 -0.37
C ASN A 454 -11.47 -4.17 -0.61
N ILE A 455 -12.64 -4.12 -1.28
CA ILE A 455 -13.39 -5.30 -1.73
C ILE A 455 -12.58 -6.05 -2.80
N HIS A 456 -11.99 -5.35 -3.77
CA HIS A 456 -11.14 -5.97 -4.80
C HIS A 456 -9.89 -6.63 -4.21
N ILE A 457 -9.24 -5.99 -3.22
CA ILE A 457 -8.12 -6.56 -2.48
C ILE A 457 -8.56 -7.80 -1.69
N ALA A 458 -9.72 -7.78 -1.04
CA ALA A 458 -10.26 -8.93 -0.32
C ALA A 458 -10.63 -10.10 -1.26
N LEU A 459 -11.27 -9.81 -2.40
CA LEU A 459 -11.57 -10.81 -3.43
C LEU A 459 -10.29 -11.44 -3.99
N ALA A 460 -9.30 -10.62 -4.38
CA ALA A 460 -8.01 -11.11 -4.85
C ALA A 460 -7.25 -11.94 -3.79
N THR A 461 -7.42 -11.61 -2.51
CA THR A 461 -6.85 -12.37 -1.39
C THR A 461 -7.55 -13.72 -1.22
N LEU A 462 -8.88 -13.78 -1.38
CA LEU A 462 -9.63 -15.03 -1.35
C LEU A 462 -9.19 -15.95 -2.48
N THR A 463 -9.07 -15.43 -3.71
CA THR A 463 -8.53 -16.15 -4.87
C THR A 463 -7.10 -16.64 -4.64
N LEU A 464 -6.24 -15.83 -4.01
CA LEU A 464 -4.90 -16.25 -3.60
C LEU A 464 -4.92 -17.38 -2.56
N ASN A 465 -5.77 -17.34 -1.55
CA ASN A 465 -5.84 -18.39 -0.55
C ASN A 465 -6.35 -19.72 -1.14
N TYR A 466 -7.29 -19.66 -2.10
CA TYR A 466 -7.64 -20.81 -2.92
C TYR A 466 -6.46 -21.32 -3.77
N ALA A 467 -5.68 -20.43 -4.40
CA ALA A 467 -4.47 -20.81 -5.12
C ALA A 467 -3.45 -21.55 -4.23
N VAL A 468 -3.25 -21.09 -2.98
CA VAL A 468 -2.38 -21.76 -1.99
C VAL A 468 -2.86 -23.16 -1.64
N CYS A 469 -4.17 -23.38 -1.44
CA CYS A 469 -4.71 -24.71 -1.18
C CYS A 469 -4.66 -25.61 -2.43
N LEU A 470 -5.01 -25.07 -3.60
CA LEU A 470 -5.00 -25.79 -4.87
C LEU A 470 -3.59 -26.17 -5.33
N HIS A 471 -2.56 -25.38 -5.03
CA HIS A 471 -1.16 -25.74 -5.33
C HIS A 471 -0.72 -27.00 -4.56
N LYS A 472 -1.28 -27.26 -3.37
CA LYS A 472 -0.97 -28.43 -2.52
C LYS A 472 -1.66 -29.73 -2.97
N VAL A 473 -2.62 -29.68 -3.89
CA VAL A 473 -3.45 -30.84 -4.30
C VAL A 473 -3.58 -30.97 -5.81
N ASN A 474 -3.68 -32.20 -6.31
CA ASN A 474 -3.93 -32.44 -7.73
C ASN A 474 -5.43 -32.31 -8.06
N ASN A 475 -5.95 -31.08 -8.07
CA ASN A 475 -7.34 -30.76 -8.40
C ASN A 475 -7.41 -29.84 -9.62
N ILE A 476 -7.36 -30.43 -10.82
CA ILE A 476 -7.31 -29.71 -12.10
C ILE A 476 -8.55 -28.84 -12.30
N GLU A 477 -9.73 -29.33 -11.93
CA GLU A 477 -10.99 -28.58 -12.02
C GLU A 477 -10.95 -27.30 -11.16
N GLY A 478 -10.54 -27.41 -9.90
CA GLY A 478 -10.39 -26.26 -9.01
C GLY A 478 -9.33 -25.28 -9.50
N LYS A 479 -8.22 -25.77 -10.08
CA LYS A 479 -7.21 -24.91 -10.72
C LYS A 479 -7.80 -24.17 -11.93
N ALA A 480 -8.58 -24.84 -12.78
CA ALA A 480 -9.24 -24.22 -13.93
C ALA A 480 -10.26 -23.14 -13.50
N GLN A 481 -11.08 -23.43 -12.48
CA GLN A 481 -12.02 -22.44 -11.92
C GLN A 481 -11.28 -21.25 -11.32
N CYS A 482 -10.24 -21.48 -10.52
CA CYS A 482 -9.47 -20.39 -9.91
C CYS A 482 -8.75 -19.52 -10.96
N LEU A 483 -8.20 -20.13 -12.03
CA LEU A 483 -7.65 -19.40 -13.18
C LEU A 483 -8.71 -18.58 -13.92
N SER A 484 -9.93 -19.11 -14.08
CA SER A 484 -11.07 -18.39 -14.67
C SER A 484 -11.48 -17.18 -13.82
N VAL A 485 -11.53 -17.33 -12.48
CA VAL A 485 -11.76 -16.22 -11.54
C VAL A 485 -10.67 -15.17 -11.67
N ILE A 486 -9.38 -15.57 -11.69
CA ILE A 486 -8.25 -14.64 -11.87
C ILE A 486 -8.41 -13.85 -13.16
N SER A 487 -8.64 -14.54 -14.29
CA SER A 487 -8.83 -13.90 -15.60
C SER A 487 -9.97 -12.89 -15.55
N THR A 488 -11.15 -13.30 -15.09
CA THR A 488 -12.36 -12.47 -15.06
C THR A 488 -12.21 -11.23 -14.16
N VAL A 489 -11.63 -11.37 -12.97
CA VAL A 489 -11.45 -10.25 -12.03
C VAL A 489 -10.39 -9.28 -12.56
N MET A 490 -9.35 -9.77 -13.25
CA MET A 490 -8.27 -8.97 -13.80
C MET A 490 -8.66 -8.13 -15.04
N GLU A 491 -9.81 -8.40 -15.65
CA GLU A 491 -10.37 -7.54 -16.71
C GLU A 491 -10.90 -6.21 -16.16
N VAL A 492 -11.47 -6.22 -14.95
CA VAL A 492 -12.24 -5.10 -14.38
C VAL A 492 -11.51 -4.37 -13.24
N VAL A 493 -10.67 -5.06 -12.47
CA VAL A 493 -9.97 -4.46 -11.33
C VAL A 493 -8.81 -3.56 -11.78
N GLN A 494 -8.82 -2.32 -11.28
CA GLN A 494 -7.78 -1.32 -11.56
C GLN A 494 -6.77 -1.14 -10.41
N ASP A 495 -7.14 -1.56 -9.18
CA ASP A 495 -6.29 -1.40 -8.00
C ASP A 495 -5.05 -2.30 -8.07
N LEU A 496 -3.86 -1.68 -7.98
CA LEU A 496 -2.59 -2.37 -8.19
C LEU A 496 -2.20 -3.33 -7.05
N GLU A 497 -2.75 -3.19 -5.84
CA GLU A 497 -2.56 -4.16 -4.76
C GLU A 497 -3.41 -5.42 -5.00
N ALA A 498 -4.66 -5.23 -5.47
CA ALA A 498 -5.50 -6.34 -5.90
C ALA A 498 -4.92 -7.08 -7.12
N ILE A 499 -4.44 -6.35 -8.14
CA ILE A 499 -3.73 -6.93 -9.29
C ILE A 499 -2.49 -7.70 -8.86
N PHE A 500 -1.67 -7.13 -7.96
CA PHE A 500 -0.50 -7.81 -7.40
C PHE A 500 -0.89 -9.15 -6.75
N ARG A 501 -1.96 -9.19 -5.94
CA ARG A 501 -2.45 -10.42 -5.31
C ARG A 501 -2.95 -11.45 -6.33
N LEU A 502 -3.62 -11.02 -7.41
CA LEU A 502 -4.03 -11.91 -8.51
C LEU A 502 -2.81 -12.47 -9.28
N LEU A 503 -1.76 -11.68 -9.51
CA LEU A 503 -0.51 -12.16 -10.11
C LEU A 503 0.20 -13.18 -9.21
N VAL A 504 0.22 -12.95 -7.89
CA VAL A 504 0.75 -13.92 -6.91
C VAL A 504 -0.11 -15.20 -6.88
N ALA A 505 -1.43 -15.09 -7.00
CA ALA A 505 -2.35 -16.23 -7.07
C ALA A 505 -2.10 -17.08 -8.33
N LEU A 506 -2.00 -16.40 -9.48
CA LEU A 506 -1.68 -17.01 -10.77
C LEU A 506 -0.34 -17.73 -10.74
N GLY A 507 0.72 -17.05 -10.32
CA GLY A 507 2.05 -17.64 -10.16
C GLY A 507 2.05 -18.84 -9.21
N THR A 508 1.29 -18.77 -8.10
CA THR A 508 1.14 -19.89 -7.15
C THR A 508 0.43 -21.10 -7.78
N LEU A 509 -0.62 -20.90 -8.59
CA LEU A 509 -1.33 -22.00 -9.27
C LEU A 509 -0.47 -22.73 -10.30
N ILE A 510 0.31 -21.99 -11.09
CA ILE A 510 1.06 -22.52 -12.24
C ILE A 510 2.48 -22.99 -11.89
N SER A 511 3.01 -22.59 -10.73
CA SER A 511 4.30 -23.07 -10.25
C SER A 511 4.30 -24.60 -10.14
N ASP A 512 5.31 -25.23 -10.72
CA ASP A 512 5.53 -26.68 -10.73
C ASP A 512 4.36 -27.53 -11.31
N ASP A 513 3.42 -26.92 -12.07
CA ASP A 513 2.28 -27.61 -12.68
C ASP A 513 2.09 -27.24 -14.16
N THR A 514 2.57 -28.12 -15.04
CA THR A 514 2.44 -28.01 -16.50
C THR A 514 0.99 -27.97 -16.98
N ASN A 515 0.04 -28.64 -16.30
CA ASN A 515 -1.37 -28.62 -16.68
C ASN A 515 -1.98 -27.25 -16.36
N ALA A 516 -1.66 -26.67 -15.21
CA ALA A 516 -2.08 -25.32 -14.84
C ALA A 516 -1.49 -24.25 -15.78
N VAL A 517 -0.22 -24.39 -16.19
CA VAL A 517 0.39 -23.54 -17.23
C VAL A 517 -0.38 -23.63 -18.55
N GLN A 518 -0.72 -24.84 -19.01
CA GLN A 518 -1.48 -25.02 -20.25
C GLN A 518 -2.90 -24.44 -20.17
N LEU A 519 -3.59 -24.62 -19.04
CA LEU A 519 -4.90 -24.02 -18.79
C LEU A 519 -4.83 -22.49 -18.80
N ALA A 520 -3.85 -21.88 -18.12
CA ALA A 520 -3.67 -20.43 -18.09
C ALA A 520 -3.41 -19.84 -19.49
N LYS A 521 -2.62 -20.54 -20.32
CA LYS A 521 -2.42 -20.19 -21.74
C LYS A 521 -3.71 -20.33 -22.55
N SER A 522 -4.50 -21.39 -22.33
CA SER A 522 -5.76 -21.59 -23.05
C SER A 522 -6.81 -20.52 -22.76
N LEU A 523 -6.73 -19.88 -21.59
CA LEU A 523 -7.55 -18.72 -21.19
C LEU A 523 -6.98 -17.37 -21.70
N GLY A 524 -5.81 -17.35 -22.36
CA GLY A 524 -5.18 -16.12 -22.87
C GLY A 524 -4.60 -15.19 -21.80
N ILE A 525 -4.41 -15.71 -20.57
CA ILE A 525 -3.96 -14.91 -19.42
C ILE A 525 -2.57 -14.31 -19.65
N ASP A 526 -1.68 -14.98 -20.38
CA ASP A 526 -0.37 -14.45 -20.78
C ASP A 526 -0.51 -13.09 -21.48
N SER A 527 -1.52 -12.95 -22.35
CA SER A 527 -1.75 -11.76 -23.14
C SER A 527 -2.50 -10.69 -22.35
N GLN A 528 -3.36 -11.09 -21.42
CA GLN A 528 -4.00 -10.20 -20.46
C GLN A 528 -3.01 -9.51 -19.52
N ILE A 529 -2.00 -10.25 -19.02
CA ILE A 529 -1.07 -9.72 -18.00
C ILE A 529 0.08 -8.89 -18.57
N LYS A 530 0.43 -9.01 -19.86
CA LYS A 530 1.57 -8.30 -20.50
C LYS A 530 1.63 -6.81 -20.18
N LYS A 531 0.48 -6.12 -20.06
CA LYS A 531 0.41 -4.70 -19.68
C LYS A 531 1.05 -4.40 -18.31
N TYR A 532 0.98 -5.33 -17.35
CA TYR A 532 1.50 -5.14 -16.00
C TYR A 532 3.04 -5.24 -15.92
N ALA A 533 3.70 -5.86 -16.90
CA ALA A 533 5.17 -5.88 -16.99
C ALA A 533 5.80 -4.49 -17.28
N PHE A 534 4.96 -3.50 -17.63
CA PHE A 534 5.34 -2.11 -17.90
C PHE A 534 4.92 -1.12 -16.79
N VAL A 535 4.23 -1.58 -15.73
CA VAL A 535 3.88 -0.74 -14.58
C VAL A 535 5.17 -0.29 -13.86
N SER A 536 5.33 1.02 -13.66
CA SER A 536 6.48 1.57 -12.93
C SER A 536 6.33 1.37 -11.42
N GLU A 537 5.20 1.82 -10.86
CA GLU A 537 4.93 1.75 -9.42
C GLU A 537 3.55 1.13 -9.10
N PRO A 538 3.44 0.29 -8.07
CA PRO A 538 4.54 -0.21 -7.23
C PRO A 538 5.34 -1.29 -7.97
N ALA A 539 6.69 -1.18 -7.95
CA ALA A 539 7.60 -2.05 -8.72
C ALA A 539 7.28 -3.56 -8.64
N LYS A 540 6.82 -4.03 -7.46
CA LYS A 540 6.39 -5.41 -7.20
C LYS A 540 5.38 -5.98 -8.19
N VAL A 541 4.51 -5.15 -8.78
CA VAL A 541 3.53 -5.58 -9.81
C VAL A 541 4.25 -6.05 -11.06
N LYS A 542 5.18 -5.23 -11.56
CA LYS A 542 5.98 -5.51 -12.75
C LYS A 542 6.94 -6.66 -12.55
N GLU A 543 7.59 -6.74 -11.39
CA GLU A 543 8.49 -7.85 -11.05
C GLU A 543 7.74 -9.17 -10.96
N CYS A 544 6.64 -9.22 -10.19
CA CYS A 544 5.80 -10.42 -10.10
C CYS A 544 5.22 -10.81 -11.46
N CYS A 545 4.75 -9.84 -12.27
CA CYS A 545 4.24 -10.10 -13.61
C CYS A 545 5.29 -10.74 -14.54
N LYS A 546 6.55 -10.28 -14.49
CA LYS A 546 7.64 -10.88 -15.27
C LYS A 546 7.89 -12.34 -14.88
N PHE A 547 7.99 -12.64 -13.57
CA PHE A 547 8.14 -14.03 -13.13
C PHE A 547 6.96 -14.93 -13.55
N VAL A 548 5.73 -14.41 -13.60
CA VAL A 548 4.58 -15.17 -14.10
C VAL A 548 4.69 -15.40 -15.60
N LEU A 549 5.08 -14.39 -16.38
CA LEU A 549 5.30 -14.51 -17.82
C LEU A 549 6.45 -15.48 -18.17
N ASP A 550 7.48 -15.57 -17.34
CA ASP A 550 8.57 -16.53 -17.52
C ASP A 550 8.12 -18.01 -17.33
N LEU A 551 6.95 -18.24 -16.71
CA LEU A 551 6.29 -19.56 -16.61
C LEU A 551 5.22 -19.80 -17.70
N LEU A 552 4.78 -18.74 -18.40
CA LEU A 552 3.77 -18.78 -19.45
C LEU A 552 4.42 -18.64 -20.84
#